data_AF-A8DW86-F1
#
_entry.id   AF-A8DW86-F1
#
_cell.length_a   1.000
_cell.length_b   1.000
_cell.length_c   1.000
_cell.angle_alpha   90.00
_cell.angle_beta   90.00
_cell.angle_gamma   90.00
#
_symmetry.space_group_name_H-M   'P 1'
#
loop_
_entity.id
_entity.type
_entity.pdbx_description
1 polymer ?
#
loop_
_entity_poly.entity_id
_entity_poly.type
_entity_poly.pdbx_seq_one_letter_code
_entity_poly.pdbx_strand_id
1 'polypeptide(L)'
;MTNNVVDLMLSNIQKLPEQCHRALQIAACIGSPFNLSLLASVSNTPIRAMQTHLLSAVSEGLLIPLDSHYDSRSGLRFERTRYRFVHDRVQQAAYMQIPETQRNQLHLQIGRLLKQQPNTPWFDITNHLNTAHMLITDEEERLALAQLNALSGQQALEAAAFEAANRYFDMGIDLLPTAHWRTHYPLSLRLFTQGAEAAYLSGQYARMESLITAVITHAQQLLDTVRVYEVRIQSHVARNQFEQAVQSAIHILAQLGVTLPATPGNVQIWHSYLNTQWLLRKYPAHMLTERPSAQKPEHLAALSILASMFGAVKFSSSRLRPLVMAKEVELTLRYGLAPHSSMALAGYGGVLCSQYRAIEQGYALGKQAVLLDQTQPESL
;
A
#
# COMPACT_ATOMS: atom_id res chain seq x y z
N MET A 1 22.99 -23.03 19.12
CA MET A 1 23.32 -22.60 20.50
C MET A 1 22.31 -21.57 21.06
N THR A 2 21.03 -21.64 20.70
CA THR A 2 20.02 -20.60 21.04
C THR A 2 18.99 -21.03 22.09
N ASN A 3 18.79 -22.33 22.34
CA ASN A 3 17.78 -22.83 23.28
C ASN A 3 18.11 -22.49 24.75
N ASN A 4 19.39 -22.59 25.16
CA ASN A 4 19.77 -22.40 26.57
C ASN A 4 19.45 -21.01 27.16
N VAL A 5 19.44 -19.95 26.34
CA VAL A 5 19.18 -18.59 26.84
C VAL A 5 17.67 -18.37 27.05
N VAL A 6 16.83 -18.92 26.17
CA VAL A 6 15.37 -18.82 26.30
C VAL A 6 14.90 -19.65 27.50
N ASP A 7 15.45 -20.86 27.68
CA ASP A 7 15.13 -21.73 28.82
C ASP A 7 15.57 -21.10 30.16
N LEU A 8 16.74 -20.45 30.19
CA LEU A 8 17.21 -19.73 31.38
C LEU A 8 16.33 -18.51 31.70
N MET A 9 15.91 -17.74 30.69
CA MET A 9 15.00 -16.60 30.89
C MET A 9 13.60 -17.06 31.31
N LEU A 10 13.11 -18.17 30.77
CA LEU A 10 11.89 -18.85 31.21
C LEU A 10 11.98 -19.22 32.69
N SER A 11 13.10 -19.82 33.11
CA SER A 11 13.31 -20.19 34.51
C SER A 11 13.35 -18.99 35.46
N ASN A 12 13.88 -17.84 35.00
CA ASN A 12 13.87 -16.61 35.79
C ASN A 12 12.48 -16.00 35.88
N ILE A 13 11.72 -16.00 34.78
CA ILE A 13 10.33 -15.53 34.76
C ILE A 13 9.45 -16.38 35.69
N GLN A 14 9.63 -17.70 35.73
CA GLN A 14 8.85 -18.61 36.60
C GLN A 14 9.10 -18.43 38.10
N LYS A 15 10.25 -17.85 38.49
CA LYS A 15 10.58 -17.57 39.90
C LYS A 15 9.96 -16.27 40.41
N LEU A 16 9.40 -15.46 39.52
CA LEU A 16 8.77 -14.19 39.89
C LEU A 16 7.44 -14.42 40.63
N PRO A 17 7.01 -13.46 41.46
CA PRO A 17 5.66 -13.48 42.03
C PRO A 17 4.59 -13.61 40.94
N GLU A 18 3.52 -14.35 41.21
CA GLU A 18 2.45 -14.64 40.25
C GLU A 18 1.87 -13.39 39.58
N GLN A 19 1.73 -12.29 40.33
CA GLN A 19 1.23 -11.01 39.80
C GLN A 19 2.23 -10.36 38.83
N CYS A 20 3.54 -10.47 39.10
CA CYS A 20 4.59 -9.99 38.22
C CYS A 20 4.64 -10.82 36.93
N HIS A 21 4.54 -12.15 37.09
CA HIS A 21 4.51 -13.10 35.98
C HIS A 21 3.34 -12.81 35.01
N ARG A 22 2.12 -12.67 35.53
CA ARG A 22 0.94 -12.27 34.73
C ARG A 22 1.10 -10.90 34.07
N ALA A 23 1.70 -9.93 34.76
CA ALA A 23 1.95 -8.62 34.19
C ALA A 23 2.92 -8.68 33.00
N LEU A 24 3.99 -9.51 33.09
CA LEU A 24 4.92 -9.72 31.98
C LEU A 24 4.28 -10.41 30.79
N GLN A 25 3.37 -11.37 31.02
CA GLN A 25 2.61 -12.02 29.96
C GLN A 25 1.76 -11.01 29.18
N ILE A 26 0.97 -10.19 29.87
CA ILE A 26 0.14 -9.16 29.22
C ILE A 26 1.02 -8.12 28.52
N ALA A 27 2.10 -7.67 29.17
CA ALA A 27 3.06 -6.75 28.57
C ALA A 27 3.68 -7.32 27.29
N ALA A 28 3.95 -8.63 27.26
CA ALA A 28 4.49 -9.29 26.08
C ALA A 28 3.50 -9.33 24.92
N CYS A 29 2.19 -9.42 25.20
CA CYS A 29 1.14 -9.23 24.20
C CYS A 29 1.08 -7.79 23.69
N ILE A 30 1.18 -6.79 24.57
CA ILE A 30 1.12 -5.36 24.19
C ILE A 30 2.29 -4.97 23.28
N GLY A 31 3.49 -5.48 23.55
CA GLY A 31 4.69 -5.21 22.75
C GLY A 31 5.85 -4.65 23.56
N SER A 32 6.89 -4.21 22.85
CA SER A 32 8.03 -3.53 23.45
C SER A 32 8.48 -2.34 22.60
N PRO A 33 8.47 -1.10 23.12
CA PRO A 33 8.07 -0.70 24.47
C PRO A 33 6.55 -0.77 24.73
N PHE A 34 6.14 -0.77 25.99
CA PHE A 34 4.72 -0.74 26.39
C PHE A 34 4.43 0.35 27.43
N ASN A 35 3.18 0.84 27.42
CA ASN A 35 2.68 1.82 28.38
C ASN A 35 2.05 1.11 29.59
N LEU A 36 2.40 1.58 30.78
CA LEU A 36 1.88 1.10 32.06
C LEU A 36 0.36 1.31 32.19
N SER A 37 -0.20 2.41 31.68
CA SER A 37 -1.64 2.66 31.74
C SER A 37 -2.42 1.63 30.94
N LEU A 38 -1.96 1.32 29.72
CA LEU A 38 -2.54 0.27 28.89
C LEU A 38 -2.44 -1.10 29.57
N LEU A 39 -1.27 -1.45 30.11
CA LEU A 39 -1.08 -2.70 30.86
C LEU A 39 -2.04 -2.81 32.05
N ALA A 40 -2.17 -1.73 32.84
CA ALA A 40 -3.08 -1.65 33.98
C ALA A 40 -4.55 -1.78 33.57
N SER A 41 -4.95 -1.14 32.46
CA SER A 41 -6.30 -1.25 31.89
C SER A 41 -6.61 -2.67 31.41
N VAL A 42 -5.68 -3.32 30.71
CA VAL A 42 -5.87 -4.70 30.22
C VAL A 42 -5.96 -5.68 31.40
N SER A 43 -5.12 -5.53 32.42
CA SER A 43 -5.12 -6.41 33.59
C SER A 43 -6.19 -6.06 34.63
N ASN A 44 -7.02 -5.04 34.39
CA ASN A 44 -7.99 -4.48 35.35
C ASN A 44 -7.37 -4.25 36.75
N THR A 45 -6.14 -3.73 36.78
CA THR A 45 -5.36 -3.53 38.01
C THR A 45 -5.03 -2.05 38.16
N PRO A 46 -5.17 -1.44 39.36
CA PRO A 46 -4.79 -0.05 39.56
C PRO A 46 -3.32 0.20 39.20
N ILE A 47 -3.02 1.33 38.55
CA ILE A 47 -1.67 1.69 38.06
C ILE A 47 -0.60 1.52 39.15
N ARG A 48 -0.87 1.94 40.39
CA ARG A 48 0.07 1.80 41.51
C ARG A 48 0.38 0.34 41.85
N ALA A 49 -0.64 -0.53 41.87
CA ALA A 49 -0.44 -1.95 42.11
C ALA A 49 0.34 -2.59 40.96
N MET A 50 0.07 -2.18 39.71
CA MET A 50 0.82 -2.65 38.55
C MET A 50 2.31 -2.24 38.61
N GLN A 51 2.63 -1.02 39.05
CA GLN A 51 4.01 -0.60 39.28
C GLN A 51 4.72 -1.49 40.32
N THR A 52 4.04 -1.84 41.40
CA THR A 52 4.57 -2.76 42.42
C THR A 52 4.79 -4.15 41.83
N HIS A 53 3.86 -4.66 41.01
CA HIS A 53 4.02 -5.96 40.36
C HIS A 53 5.23 -6.00 39.42
N LEU A 54 5.52 -4.91 38.69
CA LEU A 54 6.66 -4.86 37.78
C LEU A 54 8.01 -4.67 38.49
N LEU A 55 8.03 -4.31 39.78
CA LEU A 55 9.26 -3.99 40.50
C LEU A 55 10.23 -5.19 40.51
N SER A 56 9.73 -6.40 40.76
CA SER A 56 10.55 -7.62 40.74
C SER A 56 11.17 -7.88 39.37
N ALA A 57 10.43 -7.66 38.27
CA ALA A 57 10.97 -7.81 36.92
C ALA A 57 12.04 -6.76 36.57
N VAL A 58 11.94 -5.55 37.13
CA VAL A 58 12.99 -4.53 36.99
C VAL A 58 14.22 -4.91 37.81
N SER A 59 14.05 -5.39 39.04
CA SER A 59 15.15 -5.83 39.92
C SER A 59 15.91 -7.04 39.34
N GLU A 60 15.21 -7.97 38.71
CA GLU A 60 15.79 -9.13 38.01
C GLU A 60 16.37 -8.78 36.62
N GLY A 61 16.35 -7.51 36.21
CA GLY A 61 16.93 -7.07 34.94
C GLY A 61 16.19 -7.57 33.70
N LEU A 62 14.88 -7.82 33.80
CA LEU A 62 14.02 -8.26 32.69
C LEU A 62 13.35 -7.08 31.98
N LEU A 63 13.09 -5.98 32.71
CA LEU A 63 12.49 -4.75 32.20
C LEU A 63 13.37 -3.52 32.48
N ILE A 64 13.38 -2.59 31.54
CA ILE A 64 13.98 -1.25 31.69
C ILE A 64 12.85 -0.21 31.67
N PRO A 65 12.70 0.61 32.73
CA PRO A 65 11.88 1.82 32.69
C PRO A 65 12.49 2.84 31.72
N LEU A 66 11.69 3.37 30.78
CA LEU A 66 12.20 4.27 29.74
C LEU A 66 12.12 5.75 30.11
N ASP A 67 11.10 6.15 30.89
CA ASP A 67 10.94 7.54 31.30
C ASP A 67 11.73 7.79 32.60
N SER A 68 12.99 8.22 32.42
CA SER A 68 13.92 8.57 33.51
C SER A 68 14.76 9.80 33.16
N HIS A 69 14.11 10.95 32.98
CA HIS A 69 14.80 12.24 32.94
C HIS A 69 14.06 13.26 33.80
N TYR A 70 14.36 13.30 35.10
CA TYR A 70 14.56 14.51 35.89
C TYR A 70 15.25 14.16 37.21
N ASP A 71 16.14 15.05 37.63
CA ASP A 71 17.02 14.96 38.79
C ASP A 71 16.26 14.60 40.07
N SER A 72 16.79 13.65 40.87
CA SER A 72 16.19 13.10 42.09
C SER A 72 16.13 14.08 43.28
N ARG A 73 16.25 15.38 43.03
CA ARG A 73 16.30 16.45 44.03
C ARG A 73 15.00 17.27 44.16
N SER A 74 14.00 17.05 43.31
CA SER A 74 12.83 17.94 43.22
C SER A 74 11.58 17.51 44.01
N GLY A 75 11.56 16.35 44.67
CA GLY A 75 10.40 15.90 45.47
C GLY A 75 9.12 15.64 44.66
N LEU A 76 9.19 15.68 43.32
CA LEU A 76 8.06 15.38 42.43
C LEU A 76 7.88 13.87 42.31
N ARG A 77 6.65 13.39 42.56
CA ARG A 77 6.30 11.97 42.47
C ARG A 77 6.34 11.52 41.00
N PHE A 78 7.14 10.49 40.73
CA PHE A 78 7.31 9.90 39.40
C PHE A 78 6.09 9.10 38.96
N GLU A 79 5.67 9.26 37.70
CA GLU A 79 4.89 8.25 36.99
C GLU A 79 5.80 7.59 35.95
N ARG A 80 6.30 6.38 36.25
CA ARG A 80 7.00 5.55 35.25
C ARG A 80 5.96 5.08 34.25
N THR A 81 5.78 5.79 33.14
CA THR A 81 4.69 5.52 32.20
C THR A 81 5.06 4.47 31.15
N ARG A 82 6.34 4.28 30.83
CA ARG A 82 6.77 3.28 29.84
C ARG A 82 7.89 2.36 30.30
N TYR A 83 7.82 1.12 29.83
CA TYR A 83 8.79 0.06 30.07
C TYR A 83 9.15 -0.63 28.75
N ARG A 84 10.32 -1.24 28.69
CA ARG A 84 10.76 -2.08 27.57
C ARG A 84 11.38 -3.36 28.12
N PHE A 85 11.19 -4.48 27.42
CA PHE A 85 11.94 -5.70 27.69
C PHE A 85 13.41 -5.46 27.39
N VAL A 86 14.29 -5.97 28.24
CA VAL A 86 15.73 -5.82 28.03
C VAL A 86 16.16 -6.47 26.71
N HIS A 87 15.54 -7.61 26.38
CA HIS A 87 15.71 -8.32 25.12
C HIS A 87 14.38 -8.89 24.59
N ASP A 88 14.25 -8.98 23.27
CA ASP A 88 13.11 -9.60 22.58
C ASP A 88 12.87 -11.05 23.03
N ARG A 89 13.92 -11.77 23.42
CA ARG A 89 13.81 -13.13 23.95
C ARG A 89 13.03 -13.20 25.26
N VAL A 90 13.13 -12.19 26.12
CA VAL A 90 12.36 -12.12 27.37
C VAL A 90 10.88 -11.92 27.06
N GLN A 91 10.57 -11.04 26.11
CA GLN A 91 9.21 -10.84 25.62
C GLN A 91 8.65 -12.14 25.04
N GLN A 92 9.38 -12.80 24.16
CA GLN A 92 8.98 -14.07 23.54
C GLN A 92 8.76 -15.17 24.59
N ALA A 93 9.65 -15.28 25.58
CA ALA A 93 9.54 -16.24 26.68
C ALA A 93 8.28 -16.01 27.52
N ALA A 94 7.92 -14.75 27.80
CA ALA A 94 6.68 -14.41 28.50
C ALA A 94 5.45 -14.69 27.62
N TYR A 95 5.50 -14.32 26.33
CA TYR A 95 4.40 -14.53 25.38
C TYR A 95 4.06 -16.02 25.16
N MET A 96 5.07 -16.88 25.05
CA MET A 96 4.90 -18.32 24.83
C MET A 96 4.28 -19.06 26.03
N GLN A 97 4.31 -18.48 27.23
CA GLN A 97 3.70 -19.08 28.42
C GLN A 97 2.18 -18.89 28.48
N ILE A 98 1.59 -18.13 27.56
CA ILE A 98 0.16 -17.84 27.52
C ILE A 98 -0.52 -18.87 26.62
N PRO A 99 -1.54 -19.61 27.09
CA PRO A 99 -2.35 -20.47 26.24
C PRO A 99 -2.93 -19.71 25.05
N GLU A 100 -3.02 -20.32 23.87
CA GLU A 100 -3.46 -19.66 22.63
C GLU A 100 -4.84 -19.01 22.74
N THR A 101 -5.80 -19.68 23.40
CA THR A 101 -7.14 -19.13 23.64
C THR A 101 -7.11 -17.85 24.47
N GLN A 102 -6.27 -17.80 25.51
CA GLN A 102 -6.06 -16.62 26.35
C GLN A 102 -5.31 -15.53 25.59
N ARG A 103 -4.34 -15.88 24.73
CA ARG A 103 -3.65 -14.92 23.86
C ARG A 103 -4.63 -14.19 22.96
N ASN A 104 -5.53 -14.92 22.29
CA ASN A 104 -6.52 -14.30 21.40
C ASN A 104 -7.46 -13.35 22.15
N GLN A 105 -7.89 -13.72 23.37
CA GLN A 105 -8.69 -12.84 24.22
C GLN A 105 -7.93 -11.57 24.63
N LEU A 106 -6.65 -11.69 25.00
CA LEU A 106 -5.80 -10.54 25.33
C LEU A 106 -5.60 -9.64 24.11
N HIS A 107 -5.31 -10.20 22.94
CA HIS A 107 -5.16 -9.42 21.70
C HIS A 107 -6.45 -8.68 21.34
N LEU A 108 -7.63 -9.31 21.50
CA LEU A 108 -8.92 -8.63 21.31
C LEU A 108 -9.08 -7.44 22.26
N GLN A 109 -8.83 -7.66 23.55
CA GLN A 109 -8.96 -6.62 24.57
C GLN A 109 -7.98 -5.46 24.32
N ILE A 110 -6.72 -5.76 24.00
CA ILE A 110 -5.70 -4.75 23.70
C ILE A 110 -6.10 -3.96 22.45
N GLY A 111 -6.48 -4.63 21.36
CA GLY A 111 -6.90 -3.98 20.12
C GLY A 111 -8.09 -3.03 20.32
N ARG A 112 -9.10 -3.44 21.09
CA ARG A 112 -10.26 -2.59 21.43
C ARG A 112 -9.88 -1.39 22.30
N LEU A 113 -8.98 -1.56 23.27
CA LEU A 113 -8.49 -0.44 24.10
C LEU A 113 -7.64 0.54 23.28
N LEU A 114 -6.77 0.03 22.41
CA LEU A 114 -5.95 0.86 21.51
C LEU A 114 -6.81 1.69 20.55
N LYS A 115 -7.91 1.11 20.04
CA LYS A 115 -8.88 1.81 19.18
C LYS A 115 -9.55 3.01 19.86
N GLN A 116 -9.66 3.00 21.19
CA GLN A 116 -10.24 4.11 21.97
C GLN A 116 -9.24 5.24 22.24
N GLN A 117 -7.94 5.00 22.04
CA GLN A 117 -6.90 5.98 22.29
C GLN A 117 -6.68 6.87 21.05
N PRO A 118 -6.61 8.20 21.22
CA PRO A 118 -6.32 9.10 20.11
C PRO A 118 -4.88 8.91 19.62
N ASN A 119 -4.67 9.08 18.31
CA ASN A 119 -3.35 9.00 17.65
C ASN A 119 -2.63 7.65 17.73
N THR A 120 -3.33 6.57 18.10
CA THR A 120 -2.76 5.23 17.99
C THR A 120 -2.56 4.87 16.52
N PRO A 121 -1.37 4.38 16.12
CA PRO A 121 -1.15 3.91 14.76
C PRO A 121 -2.11 2.77 14.41
N TRP A 122 -2.75 2.87 13.24
CA TRP A 122 -3.75 1.88 12.82
C TRP A 122 -3.19 0.46 12.76
N PHE A 123 -1.92 0.29 12.36
CA PHE A 123 -1.29 -1.03 12.23
C PHE A 123 -1.18 -1.76 13.58
N ASP A 124 -0.96 -1.05 14.69
CA ASP A 124 -0.94 -1.66 16.03
C ASP A 124 -2.33 -2.22 16.36
N ILE A 125 -3.38 -1.43 16.13
CA ILE A 125 -4.77 -1.86 16.32
C ILE A 125 -5.08 -3.06 15.42
N THR A 126 -4.75 -2.97 14.13
CA THR A 126 -5.01 -4.01 13.12
C THR A 126 -4.34 -5.32 13.50
N ASN A 127 -3.06 -5.31 13.91
CA ASN A 127 -2.33 -6.54 14.24
C ASN A 127 -2.93 -7.28 15.43
N HIS A 128 -3.32 -6.53 16.47
CA HIS A 128 -4.02 -7.09 17.62
C HIS A 128 -5.36 -7.70 17.23
N LEU A 129 -6.19 -6.96 16.50
CA LEU A 129 -7.51 -7.43 16.12
C LEU A 129 -7.46 -8.57 15.09
N ASN A 130 -6.49 -8.57 14.16
CA ASN A 130 -6.25 -9.67 13.22
C ASN A 130 -5.87 -10.97 13.94
N THR A 131 -5.03 -10.88 14.98
CA THR A 131 -4.69 -12.07 15.79
C THR A 131 -5.94 -12.66 16.45
N ALA A 132 -6.89 -11.81 16.83
CA ALA A 132 -8.12 -12.20 17.50
C ALA A 132 -9.36 -12.31 16.59
N HIS A 133 -9.20 -12.25 15.26
CA HIS A 133 -10.32 -12.08 14.32
C HIS A 133 -11.42 -13.15 14.45
N MET A 134 -11.06 -14.39 14.82
CA MET A 134 -12.00 -15.49 15.04
C MET A 134 -12.94 -15.25 16.24
N LEU A 135 -12.58 -14.37 17.17
CA LEU A 135 -13.43 -13.98 18.31
C LEU A 135 -14.35 -12.80 17.98
N ILE A 136 -14.18 -12.17 16.82
CA ILE A 136 -14.98 -11.02 16.38
C ILE A 136 -16.14 -11.54 15.54
N THR A 137 -17.29 -11.72 16.20
CA THR A 137 -18.52 -12.25 15.59
C THR A 137 -19.48 -11.15 15.13
N ASP A 138 -19.38 -9.96 15.70
CA ASP A 138 -20.21 -8.81 15.32
C ASP A 138 -19.84 -8.32 13.91
N GLU A 139 -20.83 -8.18 13.04
CA GLU A 139 -20.60 -7.84 11.63
C GLU A 139 -20.02 -6.44 11.45
N GLU A 140 -20.46 -5.46 12.25
CA GLU A 140 -19.95 -4.09 12.18
C GLU A 140 -18.49 -4.02 12.65
N GLU A 141 -18.13 -4.75 13.71
CA GLU A 141 -16.75 -4.82 14.17
C GLU A 141 -15.84 -5.53 13.16
N ARG A 142 -16.31 -6.61 12.51
CA ARG A 142 -15.58 -7.27 11.42
C ARG A 142 -15.34 -6.33 10.26
N LEU A 143 -16.36 -5.58 9.85
CA LEU A 143 -16.24 -4.59 8.78
C LEU A 143 -15.27 -3.46 9.15
N ALA A 144 -15.31 -2.98 10.39
CA ALA A 144 -14.36 -1.99 10.88
C ALA A 144 -12.91 -2.54 10.84
N LEU A 145 -12.71 -3.81 11.15
CA LEU A 145 -11.40 -4.47 11.02
C LEU A 145 -10.99 -4.63 9.55
N ALA A 146 -11.92 -4.91 8.63
CA ALA A 146 -11.64 -4.94 7.19
C ALA A 146 -11.15 -3.57 6.68
N GLN A 147 -11.72 -2.46 7.17
CA GLN A 147 -11.27 -1.11 6.85
C GLN A 147 -9.86 -0.83 7.39
N LEU A 148 -9.57 -1.24 8.63
CA LEU A 148 -8.24 -1.13 9.22
C LEU A 148 -7.18 -1.93 8.45
N ASN A 149 -7.55 -3.11 7.95
CA ASN A 149 -6.71 -3.91 7.05
C ASN A 149 -6.47 -3.21 5.70
N ALA A 150 -7.47 -2.56 5.11
CA ALA A 150 -7.28 -1.79 3.88
C ALA A 150 -6.30 -0.61 4.06
N LEU A 151 -6.33 0.05 5.22
CA LEU A 151 -5.39 1.12 5.57
C LEU A 151 -3.98 0.59 5.83
N SER A 152 -3.87 -0.48 6.63
CA SER A 152 -2.58 -1.09 6.98
C SER A 152 -1.89 -1.74 5.77
N GLY A 153 -2.69 -2.34 4.88
CA GLY A 153 -2.21 -2.90 3.61
C GLY A 153 -1.68 -1.82 2.66
N GLN A 154 -2.37 -0.67 2.56
CA GLN A 154 -1.88 0.47 1.78
C GLN A 154 -0.54 0.99 2.33
N GLN A 155 -0.44 1.20 3.64
CA GLN A 155 0.81 1.67 4.25
C GLN A 155 1.95 0.66 4.05
N ALA A 156 1.65 -0.64 4.10
CA ALA A 156 2.63 -1.68 3.81
C ALA A 156 3.08 -1.68 2.34
N LEU A 157 2.18 -1.40 1.39
CA LEU A 157 2.54 -1.20 -0.03
C LEU A 157 3.49 -0.01 -0.21
N GLU A 158 3.16 1.14 0.38
CA GLU A 158 3.97 2.36 0.32
C GLU A 158 5.37 2.14 0.92
N ALA A 159 5.49 1.30 1.95
CA ALA A 159 6.75 0.90 2.57
C ALA A 159 7.47 -0.25 1.84
N ALA A 160 7.00 -0.69 0.68
CA ALA A 160 7.50 -1.85 -0.07
C ALA A 160 7.49 -3.19 0.70
N ALA A 161 6.67 -3.31 1.74
CA ALA A 161 6.49 -4.52 2.54
C ALA A 161 5.40 -5.43 1.92
N PHE A 162 5.62 -5.89 0.68
CA PHE A 162 4.57 -6.51 -0.15
C PHE A 162 3.94 -7.78 0.45
N GLU A 163 4.70 -8.62 1.14
CA GLU A 163 4.14 -9.79 1.84
C GLU A 163 3.22 -9.39 2.99
N ALA A 164 3.56 -8.33 3.74
CA ALA A 164 2.71 -7.81 4.80
C ALA A 164 1.44 -7.18 4.22
N ALA A 165 1.56 -6.44 3.12
CA ALA A 165 0.43 -5.89 2.39
C ALA A 165 -0.56 -6.98 1.96
N ASN A 166 -0.08 -8.07 1.35
CA ASN A 166 -0.93 -9.20 0.97
C ASN A 166 -1.68 -9.78 2.17
N ARG A 167 -1.00 -10.02 3.30
CA ARG A 167 -1.67 -10.53 4.51
C ARG A 167 -2.77 -9.61 5.02
N TYR A 168 -2.57 -8.29 5.00
CA TYR A 168 -3.61 -7.35 5.38
C TYR A 168 -4.78 -7.37 4.40
N PHE A 169 -4.53 -7.35 3.09
CA PHE A 169 -5.61 -7.38 2.10
C PHE A 169 -6.40 -8.68 2.14
N ASP A 170 -5.74 -9.84 2.29
CA ASP A 170 -6.42 -11.13 2.42
C ASP A 170 -7.30 -11.17 3.68
N MET A 171 -6.77 -10.77 4.84
CA MET A 171 -7.56 -10.67 6.06
C MET A 171 -8.74 -9.69 5.91
N GLY A 172 -8.51 -8.55 5.26
CA GLY A 172 -9.56 -7.57 4.98
C GLY A 172 -10.68 -8.16 4.12
N ILE A 173 -10.34 -8.95 3.10
CA ILE A 173 -11.30 -9.63 2.22
C ILE A 173 -12.07 -10.72 2.98
N ASP A 174 -11.39 -11.53 3.79
CA ASP A 174 -12.00 -12.62 4.58
C ASP A 174 -12.99 -12.10 5.65
N LEU A 175 -12.83 -10.84 6.07
CA LEU A 175 -13.71 -10.18 7.02
C LEU A 175 -14.97 -9.58 6.40
N LEU A 176 -15.04 -9.45 5.07
CA LEU A 176 -16.20 -8.88 4.38
C LEU A 176 -17.44 -9.79 4.48
N PRO A 177 -18.65 -9.22 4.58
CA PRO A 177 -19.89 -10.00 4.56
C PRO A 177 -20.19 -10.55 3.16
N THR A 178 -20.96 -11.63 3.04
CA THR A 178 -21.23 -12.33 1.76
C THR A 178 -21.69 -11.42 0.60
N ALA A 179 -22.48 -10.38 0.89
CA ALA A 179 -23.00 -9.44 -0.12
C ALA A 179 -22.16 -8.15 -0.27
N HIS A 180 -20.88 -8.18 0.11
CA HIS A 180 -20.02 -7.01 0.23
C HIS A 180 -19.89 -6.16 -1.04
N TRP A 181 -19.90 -6.75 -2.23
CA TRP A 181 -19.90 -5.99 -3.49
C TRP A 181 -21.13 -5.09 -3.66
N ARG A 182 -22.27 -5.45 -3.05
CA ARG A 182 -23.51 -4.64 -3.08
C ARG A 182 -23.60 -3.70 -1.89
N THR A 183 -23.25 -4.16 -0.69
CA THR A 183 -23.46 -3.40 0.56
C THR A 183 -22.27 -2.51 0.94
N HIS A 184 -21.05 -2.89 0.54
CA HIS A 184 -19.79 -2.25 0.93
C HIS A 184 -18.86 -2.10 -0.30
N TYR A 185 -19.43 -1.60 -1.39
CA TYR A 185 -18.75 -1.51 -2.69
C TYR A 185 -17.39 -0.77 -2.61
N PRO A 186 -17.27 0.43 -2.01
CA PRO A 186 -15.99 1.16 -2.01
C PRO A 186 -14.87 0.41 -1.29
N LEU A 187 -15.19 -0.25 -0.17
CA LEU A 187 -14.22 -1.03 0.59
C LEU A 187 -13.80 -2.29 -0.19
N SER A 188 -14.77 -2.98 -0.80
CA SER A 188 -14.51 -4.16 -1.63
C SER A 188 -13.62 -3.80 -2.81
N LEU A 189 -13.97 -2.74 -3.55
CA LEU A 189 -13.18 -2.28 -4.68
C LEU A 189 -11.74 -1.97 -4.26
N ARG A 190 -11.55 -1.26 -3.14
CA ARG A 190 -10.23 -0.91 -2.62
C ARG A 190 -9.40 -2.15 -2.25
N LEU A 191 -9.96 -3.05 -1.42
CA LEU A 191 -9.27 -4.25 -0.95
C LEU A 191 -8.83 -5.15 -2.11
N PHE A 192 -9.72 -5.40 -3.08
CA PHE A 192 -9.41 -6.27 -4.20
C PHE A 192 -8.44 -5.62 -5.19
N THR A 193 -8.59 -4.32 -5.46
CA THR A 193 -7.69 -3.59 -6.37
C THR A 193 -6.26 -3.50 -5.80
N GLN A 194 -6.12 -3.07 -4.54
CA GLN A 194 -4.80 -2.96 -3.89
C GLN A 194 -4.21 -4.36 -3.59
N GLY A 195 -5.05 -5.34 -3.27
CA GLY A 195 -4.64 -6.73 -3.15
C GLY A 195 -4.07 -7.30 -4.44
N ALA A 196 -4.67 -6.97 -5.60
CA ALA A 196 -4.14 -7.40 -6.90
C ALA A 196 -2.75 -6.82 -7.15
N GLU A 197 -2.53 -5.55 -6.81
CA GLU A 197 -1.22 -4.89 -6.91
C GLU A 197 -0.18 -5.51 -5.97
N ALA A 198 -0.53 -5.77 -4.71
CA ALA A 198 0.34 -6.44 -3.74
C ALA A 198 0.71 -7.87 -4.21
N ALA A 199 -0.25 -8.60 -4.78
CA ALA A 199 -0.04 -9.93 -5.32
C ALA A 199 0.90 -9.90 -6.53
N TYR A 200 0.73 -8.92 -7.43
CA TYR A 200 1.65 -8.68 -8.55
C TYR A 200 3.08 -8.45 -8.08
N LEU A 201 3.28 -7.51 -7.14
CA LEU A 201 4.60 -7.12 -6.64
C LEU A 201 5.30 -8.25 -5.87
N SER A 202 4.53 -9.21 -5.35
CA SER A 202 5.03 -10.41 -4.69
C SER A 202 5.12 -11.64 -5.61
N GLY A 203 4.86 -11.50 -6.92
CA GLY A 203 4.91 -12.60 -7.89
C GLY A 203 3.76 -13.63 -7.76
N GLN A 204 2.71 -13.34 -6.99
CA GLN A 204 1.55 -14.21 -6.78
C GLN A 204 0.51 -14.05 -7.90
N TYR A 205 0.91 -14.34 -9.14
CA TYR A 205 0.11 -14.03 -10.33
C TYR A 205 -1.27 -14.70 -10.38
N ALA A 206 -1.43 -15.91 -9.83
CA ALA A 206 -2.73 -16.58 -9.77
C ALA A 206 -3.71 -15.83 -8.83
N ARG A 207 -3.21 -15.36 -7.68
CA ARG A 207 -3.97 -14.54 -6.74
C ARG A 207 -4.33 -13.20 -7.37
N MET A 208 -3.36 -12.54 -8.00
CA MET A 208 -3.56 -11.31 -8.76
C MET A 208 -4.71 -11.46 -9.77
N GLU A 209 -4.67 -12.45 -10.66
CA GLU A 209 -5.73 -12.65 -11.66
C GLU A 209 -7.10 -12.94 -11.03
N SER A 210 -7.16 -13.68 -9.91
CA SER A 210 -8.42 -13.91 -9.19
C SER A 210 -9.05 -12.60 -8.68
N LEU A 211 -8.22 -11.70 -8.14
CA LEU A 211 -8.65 -10.41 -7.60
C LEU A 211 -9.07 -9.45 -8.71
N ILE A 212 -8.28 -9.38 -9.79
CA ILE A 212 -8.61 -8.59 -10.98
C ILE A 212 -9.95 -9.04 -11.58
N THR A 213 -10.16 -10.35 -11.71
CA THR A 213 -11.41 -10.90 -12.24
C THR A 213 -12.61 -10.50 -11.37
N ALA A 214 -12.48 -10.59 -10.04
CA ALA A 214 -13.53 -10.16 -9.13
C ALA A 214 -13.88 -8.67 -9.29
N VAL A 215 -12.88 -7.79 -9.41
CA VAL A 215 -13.10 -6.35 -9.67
C VAL A 215 -13.82 -6.15 -11.00
N ILE A 216 -13.37 -6.77 -12.09
CA ILE A 216 -14.00 -6.62 -13.42
C ILE A 216 -15.45 -7.12 -13.41
N THR A 217 -15.74 -8.23 -12.72
CA THR A 217 -17.08 -8.80 -12.65
C THR A 217 -18.06 -7.93 -11.87
N HIS A 218 -17.60 -7.24 -10.82
CA HIS A 218 -18.47 -6.50 -9.90
C HIS A 218 -18.40 -4.98 -10.05
N ALA A 219 -17.56 -4.45 -10.94
CA ALA A 219 -17.41 -3.02 -11.17
C ALA A 219 -18.75 -2.36 -11.55
N GLN A 220 -19.07 -1.23 -10.90
CA GLN A 220 -20.27 -0.44 -11.18
C GLN A 220 -20.08 0.55 -12.33
N GLN A 221 -18.83 0.92 -12.61
CA GLN A 221 -18.44 1.81 -13.70
C GLN A 221 -17.10 1.38 -14.30
N LEU A 222 -16.86 1.75 -15.55
CA LEU A 222 -15.64 1.40 -16.27
C LEU A 222 -14.37 1.85 -15.56
N LEU A 223 -14.40 3.06 -14.97
CA LEU A 223 -13.24 3.66 -14.30
C LEU A 223 -12.73 2.82 -13.12
N ASP A 224 -13.61 2.07 -12.46
CA ASP A 224 -13.25 1.21 -11.33
C ASP A 224 -12.37 0.03 -11.77
N THR A 225 -12.39 -0.32 -13.06
CA THR A 225 -11.58 -1.41 -13.62
C THR A 225 -10.20 -0.96 -14.08
N VAL A 226 -9.96 0.34 -14.26
CA VAL A 226 -8.75 0.87 -14.92
C VAL A 226 -7.50 0.43 -14.17
N ARG A 227 -7.49 0.59 -12.84
CA ARG A 227 -6.32 0.24 -12.02
C ARG A 227 -5.98 -1.25 -12.10
N VAL A 228 -6.97 -2.14 -12.10
CA VAL A 228 -6.69 -3.58 -12.22
C VAL A 228 -6.22 -3.97 -13.63
N TYR A 229 -6.65 -3.26 -14.67
CA TYR A 229 -6.07 -3.41 -16.01
C TYR A 229 -4.62 -2.93 -16.07
N GLU A 230 -4.26 -1.83 -15.42
CA GLU A 230 -2.86 -1.37 -15.32
C GLU A 230 -1.99 -2.45 -14.68
N VAL A 231 -2.42 -2.99 -13.54
CA VAL A 231 -1.70 -4.09 -12.85
C VAL A 231 -1.55 -5.30 -13.77
N ARG A 232 -2.60 -5.70 -14.49
CA ARG A 232 -2.54 -6.81 -15.47
C ARG A 232 -1.50 -6.53 -16.57
N ILE A 233 -1.54 -5.35 -17.17
CA ILE A 233 -0.61 -4.93 -18.24
C ILE A 233 0.83 -4.97 -17.73
N GLN A 234 1.09 -4.37 -16.58
CA GLN A 234 2.42 -4.35 -15.95
C GLN A 234 2.92 -5.76 -15.64
N SER A 235 2.04 -6.64 -15.15
CA SER A 235 2.38 -8.04 -14.88
C SER A 235 2.82 -8.79 -16.15
N HIS A 236 2.15 -8.56 -17.26
CA HIS A 236 2.52 -9.14 -18.55
C HIS A 236 3.86 -8.58 -19.04
N VAL A 237 4.10 -7.26 -18.91
CA VAL A 237 5.39 -6.65 -19.25
C VAL A 237 6.52 -7.25 -18.42
N ALA A 238 6.35 -7.37 -17.10
CA ALA A 238 7.36 -7.93 -16.20
C ALA A 238 7.70 -9.40 -16.55
N ARG A 239 6.75 -10.13 -17.14
CA ARG A 239 6.89 -11.52 -17.58
C ARG A 239 7.28 -11.68 -19.05
N ASN A 240 7.65 -10.61 -19.74
CA ASN A 240 7.96 -10.57 -21.18
C ASN A 240 6.80 -11.04 -22.09
N GLN A 241 5.56 -10.98 -21.60
CA GLN A 241 4.32 -11.33 -22.30
C GLN A 241 3.76 -10.11 -23.04
N PHE A 242 4.57 -9.51 -23.93
CA PHE A 242 4.26 -8.19 -24.50
C PHE A 242 3.00 -8.19 -25.38
N GLU A 243 2.71 -9.29 -26.08
CA GLU A 243 1.50 -9.40 -26.89
C GLU A 243 0.24 -9.34 -26.01
N GLN A 244 0.22 -10.08 -24.90
CA GLN A 244 -0.88 -10.08 -23.94
C GLN A 244 -1.06 -8.70 -23.28
N ALA A 245 0.05 -8.02 -22.97
CA ALA A 245 0.03 -6.65 -22.46
C ALA A 245 -0.62 -5.67 -23.47
N VAL A 246 -0.24 -5.74 -24.75
CA VAL A 246 -0.82 -4.90 -25.81
C VAL A 246 -2.29 -5.20 -26.03
N GLN A 247 -2.69 -6.48 -26.08
CA GLN A 247 -4.09 -6.88 -26.24
C GLN A 247 -4.95 -6.35 -25.08
N SER A 248 -4.48 -6.49 -23.85
CA SER A 248 -5.17 -5.99 -22.65
C SER A 248 -5.34 -4.47 -22.69
N ALA A 249 -4.28 -3.74 -23.07
CA ALA A 249 -4.31 -2.28 -23.17
C ALA A 249 -5.25 -1.78 -24.27
N ILE A 250 -5.19 -2.36 -25.48
CA ILE A 250 -6.09 -2.00 -26.59
C ILE A 250 -7.56 -2.26 -26.20
N HIS A 251 -7.83 -3.36 -25.51
CA HIS A 251 -9.19 -3.71 -25.08
C HIS A 251 -9.79 -2.63 -24.17
N ILE A 252 -9.09 -2.25 -23.09
CA ILE A 252 -9.61 -1.24 -22.15
C ILE A 252 -9.60 0.17 -22.75
N LEU A 253 -8.60 0.52 -23.58
CA LEU A 253 -8.56 1.81 -24.28
C LEU A 253 -9.77 2.00 -25.20
N ALA A 254 -10.20 0.95 -25.89
CA ALA A 254 -11.39 1.02 -26.75
C ALA A 254 -12.66 1.36 -25.94
N GLN A 255 -12.79 0.80 -24.74
CA GLN A 255 -13.90 1.11 -23.83
C GLN A 255 -13.83 2.54 -23.29
N LEU A 256 -12.62 3.08 -23.09
CA LEU A 256 -12.36 4.48 -22.72
C LEU A 256 -12.47 5.47 -23.91
N GLY A 257 -12.87 4.99 -25.09
CA GLY A 257 -13.05 5.82 -26.29
C GLY A 257 -11.75 6.13 -27.06
N VAL A 258 -10.64 5.46 -26.75
CA VAL A 258 -9.37 5.60 -27.47
C VAL A 258 -9.11 4.36 -28.32
N THR A 259 -9.18 4.53 -29.64
CA THR A 259 -8.94 3.43 -30.59
C THR A 259 -7.49 3.41 -31.05
N LEU A 260 -6.88 2.23 -30.94
CA LEU A 260 -5.55 1.94 -31.47
C LEU A 260 -5.61 0.66 -32.33
N PRO A 261 -5.05 0.67 -33.56
CA PRO A 261 -4.96 -0.55 -34.35
C PRO A 261 -3.90 -1.49 -33.77
N ALA A 262 -4.21 -2.79 -33.62
CA ALA A 262 -3.23 -3.76 -33.13
C ALA A 262 -1.99 -3.86 -34.05
N THR A 263 -2.20 -3.77 -35.36
CA THR A 263 -1.14 -3.80 -36.38
C THR A 263 -1.29 -2.60 -37.32
N PRO A 264 -0.64 -1.46 -37.01
CA PRO A 264 -0.81 -0.27 -37.82
C PRO A 264 -0.12 -0.35 -39.19
N GLY A 265 -0.82 0.15 -40.20
CA GLY A 265 -0.24 0.39 -41.53
C GLY A 265 0.52 1.72 -41.59
N ASN A 266 1.39 1.88 -42.60
CA ASN A 266 2.19 3.09 -42.77
C ASN A 266 1.34 4.37 -42.89
N VAL A 267 0.18 4.29 -43.56
CA VAL A 267 -0.75 5.42 -43.72
C VAL A 267 -1.23 5.93 -42.36
N GLN A 268 -1.58 5.03 -41.43
CA GLN A 268 -2.05 5.40 -40.10
C GLN A 268 -0.93 6.03 -39.27
N ILE A 269 0.29 5.51 -39.37
CA ILE A 269 1.48 6.07 -38.71
C ILE A 269 1.74 7.49 -39.20
N TRP A 270 1.74 7.71 -40.52
CA TRP A 270 1.94 9.03 -41.11
C TRP A 270 0.83 10.01 -40.76
N HIS A 271 -0.43 9.58 -40.79
CA HIS A 271 -1.56 10.42 -40.37
C HIS A 271 -1.42 10.83 -38.90
N SER A 272 -1.07 9.89 -38.02
CA SER A 272 -0.81 10.16 -36.60
C SER A 272 0.32 11.17 -36.42
N TYR A 273 1.43 10.99 -37.14
CA TYR A 273 2.56 11.90 -37.11
C TYR A 273 2.16 13.32 -37.53
N LEU A 274 1.48 13.49 -38.68
CA LEU A 274 1.06 14.81 -39.18
C LEU A 274 0.09 15.50 -38.20
N ASN A 275 -0.86 14.76 -37.63
CA ASN A 275 -1.78 15.29 -36.62
C ASN A 275 -1.04 15.77 -35.36
N THR A 276 -0.11 14.98 -34.83
CA THR A 276 0.69 15.36 -33.66
C THR A 276 1.60 16.55 -33.95
N GLN A 277 2.20 16.63 -35.14
CA GLN A 277 2.99 17.79 -35.57
C GLN A 277 2.15 19.07 -35.64
N TRP A 278 0.92 18.97 -36.17
CA TRP A 278 -0.01 20.09 -36.19
C TRP A 278 -0.40 20.53 -34.76
N LEU A 279 -0.69 19.58 -33.86
CA LEU A 279 -1.02 19.88 -32.47
C LEU A 279 0.15 20.55 -31.74
N LEU A 280 1.38 20.08 -31.92
CA LEU A 280 2.58 20.68 -31.32
C LEU A 280 2.84 22.11 -31.81
N ARG A 281 2.46 22.43 -33.04
CA ARG A 281 2.51 23.81 -33.57
C ARG A 281 1.40 24.68 -33.01
N LYS A 282 0.19 24.12 -32.88
CA LYS A 282 -0.98 24.81 -32.33
C LYS A 282 -0.84 25.11 -30.84
N TYR A 283 -0.18 24.23 -30.09
CA TYR A 283 0.03 24.32 -28.64
C TYR A 283 1.53 24.35 -28.32
N PRO A 284 2.19 25.51 -28.46
CA PRO A 284 3.61 25.64 -28.21
C PRO A 284 3.96 25.45 -26.72
N ALA A 285 5.22 25.09 -26.49
CA ALA A 285 5.83 24.76 -25.19
C ALA A 285 5.40 25.65 -24.02
N HIS A 286 5.44 26.98 -24.21
CA HIS A 286 5.18 27.95 -23.15
C HIS A 286 3.71 27.94 -22.70
N MET A 287 2.78 27.54 -23.57
CA MET A 287 1.37 27.42 -23.20
C MET A 287 1.08 26.12 -22.44
N LEU A 288 2.00 25.14 -22.46
CA LEU A 288 1.74 23.84 -21.82
C LEU A 288 1.80 23.92 -20.30
N THR A 289 2.75 24.68 -19.76
CA THR A 289 2.91 24.89 -18.32
C THR A 289 1.78 25.68 -17.69
N GLU A 290 1.04 26.46 -18.48
CA GLU A 290 -0.08 27.29 -18.03
C GLU A 290 -1.45 26.61 -18.18
N ARG A 291 -1.48 25.39 -18.71
CA ARG A 291 -2.75 24.71 -18.98
C ARG A 291 -3.33 24.06 -17.73
N PRO A 292 -4.67 24.06 -17.61
CA PRO A 292 -5.33 23.34 -16.54
C PRO A 292 -5.07 21.84 -16.68
N SER A 293 -5.03 21.16 -15.53
CA SER A 293 -5.02 19.70 -15.46
C SER A 293 -6.22 19.11 -16.19
N ALA A 294 -6.05 17.90 -16.73
CA ALA A 294 -7.13 17.21 -17.43
C ALA A 294 -8.32 16.97 -16.49
N GLN A 295 -9.51 17.41 -16.92
CA GLN A 295 -10.71 17.42 -16.08
C GLN A 295 -11.59 16.19 -16.24
N LYS A 296 -11.43 15.43 -17.34
CA LYS A 296 -12.25 14.25 -17.64
C LYS A 296 -11.56 12.98 -17.14
N PRO A 297 -12.17 12.24 -16.19
CA PRO A 297 -11.58 11.02 -15.62
C PRO A 297 -11.24 9.95 -16.66
N GLU A 298 -12.03 9.82 -17.72
CA GLU A 298 -11.81 8.82 -18.79
C GLU A 298 -10.53 9.12 -19.58
N HIS A 299 -10.16 10.39 -19.74
CA HIS A 299 -8.92 10.78 -20.40
C HIS A 299 -7.71 10.54 -19.52
N LEU A 300 -7.81 10.79 -18.21
CA LEU A 300 -6.78 10.43 -17.24
C LEU A 300 -6.54 8.92 -17.21
N ALA A 301 -7.63 8.14 -17.20
CA ALA A 301 -7.57 6.68 -17.29
C ALA A 301 -6.96 6.18 -18.60
N ALA A 302 -7.31 6.79 -19.74
CA ALA A 302 -6.71 6.40 -21.02
C ALA A 302 -5.20 6.69 -21.04
N LEU A 303 -4.78 7.83 -20.51
CA LEU A 303 -3.36 8.18 -20.39
C LEU A 303 -2.59 7.22 -19.47
N SER A 304 -3.18 6.81 -18.35
CA SER A 304 -2.52 5.86 -17.43
C SER A 304 -2.38 4.45 -18.02
N ILE A 305 -3.35 4.01 -18.84
CA ILE A 305 -3.22 2.75 -19.60
C ILE A 305 -2.15 2.85 -20.69
N LEU A 306 -2.11 3.94 -21.47
CA LEU A 306 -1.09 4.17 -22.49
C LEU A 306 0.32 4.16 -21.86
N ALA A 307 0.46 4.81 -20.71
CA ALA A 307 1.67 4.81 -19.90
C ALA A 307 2.06 3.39 -19.45
N SER A 308 1.10 2.63 -18.93
CA SER A 308 1.33 1.26 -18.44
C SER A 308 1.78 0.30 -19.55
N MET A 309 1.33 0.49 -20.79
CA MET A 309 1.74 -0.32 -21.93
C MET A 309 3.06 0.13 -22.59
N PHE A 310 3.69 1.23 -22.12
CA PHE A 310 4.93 1.77 -22.68
C PHE A 310 6.04 0.70 -22.78
N GLY A 311 6.24 -0.08 -21.71
CA GLY A 311 7.22 -1.16 -21.70
C GLY A 311 6.94 -2.20 -22.78
N ALA A 312 5.67 -2.59 -22.95
CA ALA A 312 5.27 -3.55 -23.98
C ALA A 312 5.59 -3.04 -25.38
N VAL A 313 5.22 -1.81 -25.72
CA VAL A 313 5.44 -1.26 -27.07
C VAL A 313 6.91 -0.93 -27.36
N LYS A 314 7.70 -0.61 -26.33
CA LYS A 314 9.14 -0.36 -26.46
C LYS A 314 9.92 -1.64 -26.75
N PHE A 315 9.62 -2.73 -26.04
CA PHE A 315 10.41 -3.96 -26.11
C PHE A 315 9.89 -4.99 -27.11
N SER A 316 8.61 -4.95 -27.50
CA SER A 316 8.03 -5.88 -28.49
C SER A 316 8.42 -5.59 -29.96
N SER A 317 9.29 -4.60 -30.24
CA SER A 317 9.55 -4.11 -31.60
C SER A 317 8.28 -3.72 -32.38
N SER A 318 7.21 -3.37 -31.65
CA SER A 318 5.91 -3.13 -32.25
C SER A 318 5.89 -1.84 -33.09
N ARG A 319 5.36 -1.95 -34.31
CA ARG A 319 5.01 -0.79 -35.16
C ARG A 319 4.00 0.15 -34.50
N LEU A 320 3.42 -0.25 -33.37
CA LEU A 320 2.47 0.54 -32.59
C LEU A 320 3.13 1.67 -31.80
N ARG A 321 4.42 1.55 -31.45
CA ARG A 321 5.11 2.53 -30.60
C ARG A 321 4.92 4.00 -31.05
N PRO A 322 5.08 4.37 -32.34
CA PRO A 322 4.91 5.76 -32.77
C PRO A 322 3.49 6.27 -32.59
N LEU A 323 2.48 5.40 -32.75
CA LEU A 323 1.09 5.74 -32.55
C LEU A 323 0.73 5.90 -31.08
N VAL A 324 1.23 5.02 -30.20
CA VAL A 324 1.01 5.16 -28.75
C VAL A 324 1.59 6.49 -28.27
N MET A 325 2.87 6.75 -28.56
CA MET A 325 3.53 7.98 -28.13
C MET A 325 2.84 9.23 -28.71
N ALA A 326 2.45 9.19 -29.99
CA ALA A 326 1.71 10.26 -30.64
C ALA A 326 0.33 10.49 -29.99
N LYS A 327 -0.35 9.41 -29.61
CA LYS A 327 -1.68 9.46 -28.98
C LYS A 327 -1.61 10.02 -27.57
N GLU A 328 -0.60 9.64 -26.78
CA GLU A 328 -0.37 10.23 -25.46
C GLU A 328 -0.18 11.74 -25.57
N VAL A 329 0.70 12.19 -26.47
CA VAL A 329 0.89 13.63 -26.74
C VAL A 329 -0.40 14.28 -27.21
N GLU A 330 -1.14 13.67 -28.13
CA GLU A 330 -2.43 14.20 -28.59
C GLU A 330 -3.42 14.40 -27.44
N LEU A 331 -3.55 13.42 -26.54
CA LEU A 331 -4.47 13.50 -25.39
C LEU A 331 -4.02 14.58 -24.41
N THR A 332 -2.73 14.63 -24.06
CA THR A 332 -2.15 15.70 -23.23
C THR A 332 -2.40 17.09 -23.82
N LEU A 333 -2.17 17.26 -25.13
CA LEU A 333 -2.36 18.53 -25.83
C LEU A 333 -3.83 18.91 -26.04
N ARG A 334 -4.77 17.96 -26.00
CA ARG A 334 -6.20 18.27 -26.19
C ARG A 334 -6.92 18.50 -24.87
N TYR A 335 -6.60 17.69 -23.86
CA TYR A 335 -7.40 17.59 -22.65
C TYR A 335 -6.73 18.19 -21.41
N GLY A 336 -5.46 18.56 -21.48
CA GLY A 336 -4.73 19.15 -20.37
C GLY A 336 -3.67 18.22 -19.80
N LEU A 337 -2.96 18.70 -18.78
CA LEU A 337 -1.85 17.97 -18.20
C LEU A 337 -2.34 16.85 -17.26
N ALA A 338 -1.61 15.74 -17.24
CA ALA A 338 -1.81 14.60 -16.35
C ALA A 338 -0.44 14.15 -15.81
N PRO A 339 -0.36 13.34 -14.73
CA PRO A 339 0.92 12.90 -14.17
C PRO A 339 1.86 12.23 -15.18
N HIS A 340 1.31 11.56 -16.21
CA HIS A 340 2.08 10.88 -17.25
C HIS A 340 2.46 11.78 -18.44
N SER A 341 2.11 13.07 -18.42
CA SER A 341 2.35 13.98 -19.55
C SER A 341 3.82 14.24 -19.82
N SER A 342 4.68 14.30 -18.79
CA SER A 342 6.13 14.46 -18.96
C SER A 342 6.71 13.25 -19.71
N MET A 343 6.33 12.05 -19.29
CA MET A 343 6.71 10.80 -19.95
C MET A 343 6.23 10.73 -21.40
N ALA A 344 4.99 11.17 -21.69
CA ALA A 344 4.46 11.21 -23.05
C ALA A 344 5.32 12.07 -24.00
N LEU A 345 5.69 13.28 -23.57
CA LEU A 345 6.53 14.19 -24.35
C LEU A 345 7.94 13.63 -24.57
N ALA A 346 8.56 13.09 -23.53
CA ALA A 346 9.88 12.45 -23.63
C ALA A 346 9.84 11.21 -24.53
N GLY A 347 8.81 10.37 -24.39
CA GLY A 347 8.58 9.16 -25.17
C GLY A 347 8.43 9.45 -26.66
N TYR A 348 7.61 10.45 -27.01
CA TYR A 348 7.46 10.90 -28.39
C TYR A 348 8.72 11.59 -28.93
N GLY A 349 9.43 12.37 -28.10
CA GLY A 349 10.73 12.94 -28.47
C GLY A 349 11.74 11.87 -28.87
N GLY A 350 11.76 10.74 -28.16
CA GLY A 350 12.56 9.57 -28.54
C GLY A 350 12.17 8.96 -29.89
N VAL A 351 10.88 8.95 -30.24
CA VAL A 351 10.41 8.50 -31.56
C VAL A 351 10.87 9.47 -32.66
N LEU A 352 10.79 10.78 -32.42
CA LEU A 352 11.29 11.80 -33.36
C LEU A 352 12.77 11.64 -33.67
N CYS A 353 13.60 11.44 -32.64
CA CYS A 353 15.03 11.21 -32.81
C CYS A 353 15.32 9.91 -33.58
N SER A 354 14.71 8.79 -33.17
CA SER A 354 15.06 7.46 -33.67
C SER A 354 14.47 7.13 -35.03
N GLN A 355 13.18 7.39 -35.25
CA GLN A 355 12.47 6.97 -36.46
C GLN A 355 12.44 8.05 -37.53
N TYR A 356 12.24 9.31 -37.13
CA TYR A 356 12.06 10.42 -38.06
C TYR A 356 13.35 11.26 -38.26
N ARG A 357 14.43 10.92 -37.53
CA ARG A 357 15.71 11.66 -37.52
C ARG A 357 15.57 13.17 -37.23
N ALA A 358 14.48 13.55 -36.57
CA ALA A 358 14.19 14.93 -36.19
C ALA A 358 14.80 15.23 -34.80
N ILE A 359 16.13 15.18 -34.73
CA ILE A 359 16.90 15.20 -33.47
C ILE A 359 16.64 16.48 -32.67
N GLU A 360 16.72 17.65 -33.30
CA GLU A 360 16.48 18.94 -32.64
C GLU A 360 15.07 19.02 -32.04
N GLN A 361 14.07 18.54 -32.77
CA GLN A 361 12.69 18.55 -32.30
C GLN A 361 12.49 17.58 -31.13
N GLY A 362 13.07 16.37 -31.22
CA GLY A 362 13.01 15.40 -30.14
C GLY A 362 13.72 15.89 -28.87
N TYR A 363 14.87 16.56 -29.02
CA TYR A 363 15.60 17.18 -27.91
C TYR A 363 14.80 18.32 -27.26
N ALA A 364 14.15 19.17 -28.06
CA ALA A 364 13.29 20.23 -27.55
C ALA A 364 12.10 19.68 -26.73
N LEU A 365 11.47 18.59 -27.19
CA LEU A 365 10.43 17.91 -26.41
C LEU A 365 10.96 17.29 -25.13
N GLY A 366 12.18 16.72 -25.15
CA GLY A 366 12.82 16.22 -23.93
C GLY A 366 13.05 17.30 -22.89
N LYS A 367 13.50 18.50 -23.29
CA LYS A 367 13.61 19.66 -22.38
C LYS A 367 12.27 20.08 -21.79
N GLN A 368 11.22 20.06 -22.59
CA GLN A 368 9.87 20.39 -22.13
C GLN A 368 9.35 19.36 -21.13
N ALA A 369 9.60 18.08 -21.38
CA ALA A 369 9.25 17.01 -20.44
C ALA A 369 9.91 17.25 -19.08
N VAL A 370 11.21 17.57 -19.05
CA VAL A 370 11.95 17.88 -17.81
C VAL A 370 11.38 19.10 -17.10
N LEU A 371 11.09 20.18 -17.84
CA LEU A 371 10.49 21.38 -17.24
C LEU A 371 9.12 21.08 -16.65
N LEU A 372 8.29 20.31 -17.37
CA LEU A 372 6.96 19.92 -16.92
C LEU A 372 7.03 19.11 -15.62
N ASP A 373 7.92 18.12 -15.57
CA ASP A 373 8.16 17.26 -14.40
C ASP A 373 8.56 18.08 -13.16
N GLN A 374 9.38 19.11 -13.33
CA GLN A 374 9.78 20.02 -12.24
C GLN A 374 8.64 20.93 -11.76
N THR A 375 7.69 21.25 -12.64
CA THR A 375 6.57 22.17 -12.33
C THR A 375 5.31 21.47 -11.83
N GLN A 376 5.18 20.17 -12.04
CA GLN A 376 4.10 19.36 -11.50
C GLN A 376 4.56 18.72 -10.19
N PRO A 377 4.07 19.14 -9.00
CA PRO A 377 4.37 18.42 -7.78
C PRO A 377 3.87 16.98 -7.91
N GLU A 378 4.71 16.02 -7.53
CA GLU A 378 4.37 14.60 -7.48
C GLU A 378 3.01 14.42 -6.77
N SER A 379 2.03 13.91 -7.50
CA SER A 379 0.88 13.26 -6.86
C SER A 379 1.31 11.84 -6.55
N LEU A 380 2.11 11.71 -5.49
CA LEU A 380 2.32 10.43 -4.80
C LEU A 380 1.01 9.98 -4.16
#